data_AF-A0A9D4CMJ8-F1
#
_entry.id   AF-A0A9D4CMJ8-F1
#
_cell.length_a   1.000
_cell.length_b   1.000
_cell.length_c   1.000
_cell.angle_alpha   90.00
_cell.angle_beta   90.00
_cell.angle_gamma   90.00
#
_symmetry.space_group_name_H-M   'P 1'
#
loop_
_entity.id
_entity.type
_entity.pdbx_description
1 polymer ?
#
loop_
_entity_poly.entity_id
_entity_poly.type
_entity_poly.pdbx_seq_one_letter_code
_entity_poly.pdbx_strand_id
1 'polypeptide(L)'
;MLILKSNRIINIIILRFPKKFTDTPEGQLSWTSVYKAVSDSGFDDILKVIELLQSLPSTSVRNECGFSIMKLAKTKRRGRLNINSLNNLMVVNQLGQSIAEFDPRPAIENFMVNNGTMHKLN
;
A
#
# COMPACT_ATOMS: atom_id res chain seq x y z
N MET A 1 -4.35 9.10 -15.90
CA MET A 1 -3.61 10.38 -15.79
C MET A 1 -3.04 10.52 -14.37
N LEU A 2 -2.00 9.73 -14.04
CA LEU A 2 -1.42 9.63 -12.68
C LEU A 2 0.05 10.13 -12.61
N ILE A 3 0.60 10.59 -13.73
CA ILE A 3 2.02 10.95 -13.87
C ILE A 3 2.30 12.39 -13.42
N LEU A 4 1.27 13.22 -13.24
CA LEU A 4 1.44 14.67 -13.08
C LEU A 4 1.84 15.16 -11.67
N LYS A 5 1.58 14.40 -10.59
CA LYS A 5 2.01 14.80 -9.23
C LYS A 5 3.49 14.51 -8.97
N SER A 6 4.04 13.43 -9.53
CA SER A 6 5.44 13.04 -9.35
C SER A 6 6.41 14.04 -10.00
N ASN A 7 6.02 14.65 -11.12
CA ASN A 7 6.92 15.53 -11.87
C ASN A 7 7.18 16.90 -11.21
N ARG A 8 6.26 17.46 -10.41
CA ARG A 8 6.46 18.84 -9.89
C ARG A 8 7.55 18.95 -8.84
N ILE A 9 7.58 18.02 -7.87
CA ILE A 9 8.60 18.02 -6.80
C ILE A 9 9.96 17.63 -7.39
N ILE A 10 9.98 16.61 -8.25
CA ILE A 10 11.19 16.20 -8.97
C ILE A 10 11.76 17.37 -9.80
N ASN A 11 10.92 18.12 -10.53
CA ASN A 11 11.36 19.29 -11.28
C ASN A 11 11.96 20.40 -10.40
N ILE A 12 11.40 20.66 -9.21
CA ILE A 12 11.97 21.65 -8.27
C ILE A 12 13.36 21.22 -7.80
N ILE A 13 13.56 19.93 -7.52
CA ILE A 13 14.85 19.38 -7.10
C ILE A 13 15.87 19.45 -8.24
N ILE A 14 15.47 19.11 -9.46
CA ILE A 14 16.32 19.22 -10.66
C ILE A 14 16.78 20.67 -10.87
N LEU A 15 15.86 21.64 -10.76
CA LEU A 15 16.19 23.07 -10.86
C LEU A 15 17.14 23.53 -9.75
N ARG A 16 17.09 22.91 -8.56
CA ARG A 16 17.98 23.22 -7.44
C ARG A 16 19.37 22.57 -7.57
N PHE A 17 19.46 21.42 -8.23
CA PHE A 17 20.71 20.67 -8.43
C PHE A 17 20.97 20.35 -9.92
N PRO A 18 21.03 21.34 -10.82
CA PRO A 18 21.09 21.10 -12.26
C PRO A 18 22.33 20.28 -12.64
N LYS A 19 23.46 20.49 -11.95
CA LYS A 19 24.72 19.77 -12.17
C LYS A 19 24.67 18.27 -11.87
N LYS A 20 23.71 17.81 -11.07
CA LYS A 20 23.56 16.39 -10.71
C LYS A 20 22.67 15.61 -11.68
N PHE A 21 22.02 16.29 -12.63
CA PHE A 21 21.01 15.72 -13.51
C PHE A 21 21.22 16.09 -14.99
N THR A 22 22.40 16.59 -15.38
CA THR A 22 22.70 17.09 -16.74
C THR A 22 22.62 16.02 -17.82
N ASP A 23 22.90 14.77 -17.47
CA ASP A 23 23.09 13.68 -18.44
C ASP A 23 21.87 12.76 -18.54
N THR A 24 20.79 13.07 -17.83
CA THR A 24 19.60 12.21 -17.79
C THR A 24 18.55 12.70 -18.78
N PRO A 25 18.15 11.90 -19.79
CA PRO A 25 17.14 12.31 -20.76
C PRO A 25 15.80 12.62 -20.09
N GLU A 26 15.17 13.72 -20.53
CA GLU A 26 13.86 14.17 -20.05
C GLU A 26 12.83 13.03 -20.18
N GLY A 27 12.26 12.59 -19.05
CA GLY A 27 11.24 11.54 -19.01
C GLY A 27 11.66 10.19 -18.40
N GLN A 28 12.94 9.99 -18.03
CA GLN A 28 13.42 8.74 -17.40
C GLN A 28 13.87 8.87 -15.93
N LEU A 29 13.65 10.02 -15.30
CA LEU A 29 14.03 10.23 -13.90
C LEU A 29 13.03 9.55 -12.95
N SER A 30 13.45 8.45 -12.34
CA SER A 30 12.74 7.84 -11.21
C SER A 30 13.10 8.56 -9.90
N TRP A 31 12.17 8.58 -8.95
CA TRP A 31 12.42 9.11 -7.60
C TRP A 31 13.64 8.45 -6.95
N THR A 32 13.83 7.14 -7.15
CA THR A 32 14.98 6.39 -6.63
C THR A 32 16.33 6.92 -7.12
N SER A 33 16.41 7.36 -8.37
CA SER A 33 17.62 7.96 -8.93
C SER A 33 17.85 9.37 -8.40
N VAL A 34 16.77 10.16 -8.25
CA VAL A 34 16.82 11.50 -7.65
C VAL A 34 17.26 11.45 -6.18
N TYR A 35 16.71 10.52 -5.42
CA TYR A 35 17.05 10.32 -4.01
C TYR A 35 18.54 10.01 -3.84
N LYS A 36 19.07 9.05 -4.61
CA LYS A 36 20.49 8.69 -4.57
C LYS A 36 21.42 9.83 -4.99
N ALA A 37 21.00 10.65 -5.96
CA ALA A 37 21.82 11.78 -6.39
C ALA A 37 21.90 12.88 -5.31
N VAL A 38 20.87 13.03 -4.48
CA VAL A 38 20.73 14.14 -3.53
C VAL A 38 20.96 13.72 -2.07
N SER A 39 21.09 12.41 -1.77
CA SER A 39 21.36 11.89 -0.42
C SER A 39 22.56 12.57 0.24
N ASP A 40 23.63 12.77 -0.53
CA ASP A 40 24.89 13.32 0.00
C ASP A 40 24.85 14.86 0.15
N SER A 41 23.72 15.49 -0.17
CA SER A 41 23.57 16.95 -0.11
C SER A 41 23.19 17.46 1.29
N GLY A 42 23.03 16.58 2.29
CA GLY A 42 22.73 16.98 3.68
C GLY A 42 21.27 17.37 3.94
N PHE A 43 20.33 16.89 3.12
CA PHE A 43 18.89 17.21 3.20
C PHE A 43 18.02 16.00 3.57
N ASP A 44 18.55 15.06 4.37
CA ASP A 44 17.90 13.77 4.67
C ASP A 44 16.47 13.91 5.20
N ASP A 45 16.20 14.89 6.07
CA ASP A 45 14.86 15.09 6.63
C ASP A 45 13.85 15.52 5.56
N ILE A 46 14.27 16.35 4.60
CA ILE A 46 13.43 16.78 3.48
C ILE A 46 13.18 15.58 2.56
N LEU A 47 14.19 14.76 2.30
CA LEU A 47 14.05 13.56 1.46
C LEU A 47 13.08 12.55 2.09
N LYS A 48 13.14 12.32 3.40
CA LYS A 48 12.20 11.47 4.14
C LYS A 48 10.76 11.98 4.07
N VAL A 49 10.55 13.30 4.20
CA VAL A 49 9.21 13.90 4.05
C VAL A 49 8.67 13.68 2.64
N ILE A 50 9.51 13.79 1.61
CA ILE A 50 9.09 13.54 0.23
C ILE A 50 8.75 12.06 0.02
N GLU A 51 9.55 11.13 0.57
CA GLU A 51 9.22 9.70 0.55
C GLU A 51 7.87 9.42 1.21
N LEU A 52 7.61 10.03 2.37
CA LEU A 52 6.33 9.91 3.05
C LEU A 52 5.18 10.43 2.18
N LEU A 53 5.33 11.61 1.59
CA LEU A 53 4.31 12.20 0.70
C LEU A 53 4.04 11.32 -0.53
N GLN A 54 5.06 10.66 -1.09
CA GLN A 54 4.91 9.75 -2.21
C GLN A 54 4.27 8.41 -1.82
N SER A 55 4.43 7.98 -0.56
CA SER A 55 3.77 6.78 -0.04
C SER A 55 2.25 6.94 0.08
N LEU A 56 1.75 8.18 0.10
CA LEU A 56 0.32 8.46 0.18
C LEU A 56 -0.35 8.18 -1.17
N PRO A 57 -1.51 7.50 -1.17
CA PRO A 57 -2.26 7.29 -2.40
C PRO A 57 -2.64 8.65 -3.00
N SER A 58 -2.41 8.80 -4.31
CA SER A 58 -2.68 10.04 -5.03
C SER A 58 -4.16 10.40 -5.13
N THR A 59 -5.06 9.43 -4.86
CA THR A 59 -6.52 9.54 -4.99
C THR A 59 -7.26 8.85 -3.84
N SER A 60 -8.49 9.30 -3.56
CA SER A 60 -9.41 8.71 -2.59
C SER A 60 -10.16 7.48 -3.10
N VAL A 61 -10.04 7.14 -4.39
CA VAL A 61 -10.84 6.11 -5.07
C VAL A 61 -10.77 4.75 -4.35
N ARG A 62 -9.59 4.36 -3.86
CA ARG A 62 -9.41 3.13 -3.09
C ARG A 62 -10.25 3.13 -1.80
N ASN A 63 -10.29 4.28 -1.12
CA ASN A 63 -11.05 4.44 0.12
C ASN A 63 -12.55 4.42 -0.17
N GLU A 64 -13.00 5.09 -1.23
CA GLU A 64 -14.41 5.10 -1.66
C GLU A 64 -14.91 3.70 -2.05
N CYS A 65 -14.08 2.91 -2.73
CA CYS A 65 -14.38 1.51 -3.00
C CYS A 65 -14.52 0.70 -1.69
N GLY A 66 -13.60 0.89 -0.74
CA GLY A 66 -13.68 0.30 0.59
C GLY A 66 -14.97 0.66 1.34
N PHE A 67 -15.38 1.93 1.33
CA PHE A 67 -16.63 2.37 1.95
C PHE A 67 -17.87 1.79 1.26
N SER A 68 -17.81 1.60 -0.06
CA SER A 68 -18.90 0.99 -0.82
C SER A 68 -19.09 -0.48 -0.42
N ILE A 69 -17.99 -1.24 -0.29
CA ILE A 69 -17.99 -2.62 0.21
C ILE A 69 -18.51 -2.67 1.65
N MET A 70 -18.02 -1.79 2.53
CA MET A 70 -18.47 -1.71 3.91
C MET A 70 -19.99 -1.42 3.99
N LYS A 71 -20.49 -0.51 3.14
CA LYS A 71 -21.93 -0.20 3.07
C LYS A 71 -22.74 -1.42 2.66
N LEU A 72 -22.29 -2.20 1.68
CA LEU A 72 -22.94 -3.45 1.27
C LEU A 72 -22.97 -4.47 2.42
N ALA A 73 -21.86 -4.65 3.12
CA ALA A 73 -21.77 -5.57 4.26
C ALA A 73 -22.68 -5.13 5.43
N LYS A 74 -22.74 -3.83 5.73
CA LYS A 74 -23.55 -3.27 6.82
C LYS A 74 -25.05 -3.27 6.52
N THR A 75 -25.44 -3.12 5.25
CA THR A 75 -26.85 -2.90 4.85
C THR A 75 -27.60 -4.19 4.54
N LYS A 76 -26.91 -5.35 4.48
CA LYS A 76 -27.59 -6.65 4.28
C LYS A 76 -28.48 -6.99 5.49
N ARG A 77 -29.80 -6.93 5.26
CA ARG A 77 -30.88 -7.09 6.25
C ARG A 77 -30.84 -8.39 7.06
N ARG A 78 -30.21 -9.46 6.56
CA ARG A 78 -30.19 -10.80 7.20
C ARG A 78 -29.02 -11.04 8.17
N GLY A 79 -28.08 -10.09 8.32
CA GLY A 79 -26.94 -10.28 9.21
C GLY A 79 -26.27 -8.96 9.52
N ARG A 80 -26.73 -8.29 10.57
CA ARG A 80 -26.13 -7.02 11.00
C ARG A 80 -24.87 -7.36 11.80
N LEU A 81 -23.71 -7.28 11.15
CA LEU A 81 -22.43 -7.46 11.83
C LEU A 81 -22.22 -6.34 12.85
N ASN A 82 -21.71 -6.70 14.03
CA ASN A 82 -21.24 -5.70 14.98
C ASN A 82 -20.02 -4.97 14.38
N ILE A 83 -19.68 -3.82 14.98
CA ILE A 83 -18.62 -2.95 14.43
C ILE A 83 -17.25 -3.63 14.39
N ASN A 84 -16.94 -4.46 15.39
CA ASN A 84 -15.65 -5.16 15.49
C ASN A 84 -15.52 -6.21 14.39
N SER A 85 -16.55 -7.04 14.18
CA SER A 85 -16.59 -8.05 13.13
C SER A 85 -16.55 -7.42 11.74
N LEU A 86 -17.26 -6.30 11.54
CA LEU A 86 -17.21 -5.55 10.28
C LEU A 86 -15.80 -5.01 10.01
N ASN A 87 -15.17 -4.38 11.01
CA ASN A 87 -13.82 -3.84 10.87
C ASN A 87 -12.80 -4.94 10.56
N ASN A 88 -12.87 -6.07 11.27
CA ASN A 88 -11.97 -7.20 11.03
C ASN A 88 -12.12 -7.74 9.60
N LEU A 89 -13.35 -7.87 9.10
CA LEU A 89 -13.59 -8.31 7.72
C LEU A 89 -13.09 -7.29 6.70
N MET A 90 -13.23 -5.99 6.97
CA MET A 90 -12.69 -4.95 6.09
C MET A 90 -11.16 -4.99 6.06
N VAL A 91 -10.50 -5.23 7.19
CA VAL A 91 -9.05 -5.42 7.26
C VAL A 91 -8.61 -6.63 6.44
N VAL A 92 -9.26 -7.78 6.62
CA VAL A 92 -8.98 -8.99 5.83
C VAL A 92 -9.18 -8.74 4.35
N ASN A 93 -10.25 -8.04 3.96
CA ASN A 93 -10.52 -7.74 2.55
C ASN A 93 -9.54 -6.74 1.93
N GLN A 94 -9.00 -5.79 2.71
CA GLN A 94 -8.12 -4.74 2.19
C GLN A 94 -6.64 -5.09 2.25
N LEU A 95 -6.22 -5.86 3.26
CA LEU A 95 -4.82 -6.20 3.53
C LEU A 95 -4.51 -7.68 3.31
N GLY A 96 -5.53 -8.54 3.26
CA GLY A 96 -5.37 -9.95 3.01
C GLY A 96 -4.96 -10.26 1.57
N GLN A 97 -4.45 -11.46 1.37
CA GLN A 97 -4.16 -11.99 0.04
C GLN A 97 -5.44 -12.15 -0.78
N SER A 98 -5.30 -12.16 -2.09
CA SER A 98 -6.42 -12.50 -2.96
C SER A 98 -6.90 -13.93 -2.67
N ILE A 99 -8.18 -14.21 -2.86
CA ILE A 99 -8.75 -15.55 -2.62
C ILE A 99 -8.01 -16.62 -3.44
N ALA A 100 -7.54 -16.27 -4.64
CA ALA A 100 -6.80 -17.17 -5.52
C ALA A 100 -5.42 -17.56 -4.96
N GLU A 101 -4.81 -16.69 -4.17
CA GLU A 101 -3.47 -16.87 -3.59
C GLU A 101 -3.52 -17.31 -2.12
N PHE A 102 -4.72 -17.35 -1.53
CA PHE A 102 -4.91 -17.69 -0.13
C PHE A 102 -4.69 -19.18 0.11
N ASP A 103 -3.68 -19.52 0.90
CA ASP A 103 -3.44 -20.89 1.37
C ASP A 103 -4.17 -21.15 2.70
N PRO A 104 -5.22 -22.00 2.73
CA PRO A 104 -5.95 -22.29 3.95
C PRO A 104 -5.23 -23.28 4.87
N ARG A 105 -4.18 -23.99 4.41
CA ARG A 105 -3.53 -25.08 5.15
C ARG A 105 -3.05 -24.67 6.56
N PRO A 106 -2.38 -23.52 6.75
CA PRO A 106 -1.93 -23.10 8.08
C PRO A 106 -3.09 -22.90 9.06
N ALA A 107 -4.24 -22.40 8.60
CA ALA A 107 -5.41 -22.20 9.44
C ALA A 107 -6.05 -23.55 9.84
N ILE A 108 -6.10 -24.50 8.91
CA ILE A 108 -6.61 -25.86 9.16
C ILE A 108 -5.73 -26.57 10.18
N GLU A 109 -4.42 -26.54 10.00
CA GLU A 109 -3.45 -27.16 10.92
C GLU A 109 -3.57 -26.57 12.32
N ASN A 110 -3.63 -25.24 12.45
CA ASN A 110 -3.81 -24.57 13.73
C ASN A 110 -5.14 -24.94 14.41
N PHE A 111 -6.23 -25.06 13.65
CA PHE A 111 -7.53 -25.47 14.18
C PHE A 111 -7.50 -26.92 14.69
N MET A 112 -6.88 -27.84 13.92
CA MET A 112 -6.78 -29.25 14.28
C MET A 112 -5.86 -29.48 15.49
N VAL A 113 -4.76 -28.72 15.60
CA VAL A 113 -3.85 -28.75 16.75
C VAL A 113 -4.54 -28.24 18.01
N ASN A 114 -5.28 -27.13 17.92
CA ASN A 114 -5.98 -26.56 19.07
C ASN A 114 -7.20 -27.39 19.52
N ASN A 115 -7.75 -28.25 18.64
CA ASN A 115 -8.89 -29.12 18.95
C ASN A 115 -8.50 -30.58 19.24
N GLY A 116 -7.21 -30.89 19.41
CA GLY A 116 -6.75 -32.17 19.95
C GLY A 116 -6.78 -33.37 18.99
N THR A 117 -7.04 -33.19 17.70
CA THR A 117 -7.06 -34.31 16.72
C THR A 117 -5.89 -34.23 15.76
N MET A 118 -4.70 -34.65 16.21
CA MET A 118 -3.58 -35.00 15.34
C MET A 118 -3.68 -36.47 14.93
N HIS A 119 -4.29 -36.76 13.79
CA HIS A 119 -3.92 -37.93 12.98
C HIS A 119 -2.98 -37.45 11.88
N LYS A 120 -1.70 -37.82 11.97
CA LYS A 120 -0.69 -37.57 10.93
C LYS A 120 -1.16 -38.21 9.63
N LEU A 121 -1.40 -37.39 8.60
CA LEU A 121 -1.53 -37.88 7.22
C LEU A 121 -0.11 -37.86 6.62
N ASN A 122 0.39 -39.06 6.34
CA ASN A 122 1.64 -39.31 5.62
C ASN A 122 1.53 -38.90 4.16
#